data_AF-A0A6A6SZ40-F1
#
_entry.id   AF-A0A6A6SZ40-F1
#
_cell.length_a   1.000
_cell.length_b   1.000
_cell.length_c   1.000
_cell.angle_alpha   90.00
_cell.angle_beta   90.00
_cell.angle_gamma   90.00
#
_symmetry.space_group_name_H-M   'P 1'
#
loop_
_entity.id
_entity.type
_entity.pdbx_description
1 polymer ?
#
loop_
_entity_poly.entity_id
_entity_poly.type
_entity_poly.pdbx_seq_one_letter_code
_entity_poly.pdbx_strand_id
1 'polypeptide(L)'
;MSYACTSTSTTEREYMGQRQSTTMPESSEQPETFGAEMTPGHEVTENRRDPNIIKSWLDKLINDYSFKNGIMNHPHPAEECEFYRATSKVKDFSLALHASLARGEPHALTAAYHDVLKHLYQQEAPFHDGWGFHDWIGTAMMLHPQRRTALRNSWIYITQSDDDLKTKLEQIIPRHEAHLRELLDVKNLLQDPDELWMFDSGNLKHVRVHDAKKPKLGDVCDICQEEYSSPWTWKLNLPHVPMLCPCGHIFCKSCLEVWRTESPGDGYTCPMCRKCLVCGKADCREHQVTDREELPPMPLPQILGKIKGKTTRNNPLFGLRPETYWNLREVTRDLRVGLALLKDEMRREEISEAELGEFKNHYHMHWQDMEKAVDCYDNLPLDVETAMVRPWSRRII
;
A
#
# COMPACT_ATOMS: atom_id res chain seq x y z
N MET A 1 -47.82 3.08 -48.39
CA MET A 1 -47.70 4.15 -47.37
C MET A 1 -46.61 3.70 -46.41
N SER A 2 -45.40 4.13 -46.70
CA SER A 2 -44.17 3.63 -46.10
C SER A 2 -43.56 4.76 -45.29
N TYR A 3 -43.38 4.56 -43.98
CA TYR A 3 -42.65 5.50 -43.14
C TYR A 3 -41.19 5.09 -43.12
N ALA A 4 -40.36 5.88 -43.81
CA ALA A 4 -38.91 5.86 -43.67
C ALA A 4 -38.52 6.67 -42.43
N CYS A 5 -37.77 6.06 -41.52
CA CYS A 5 -37.11 6.76 -40.42
C CYS A 5 -35.61 6.77 -40.74
N THR A 6 -35.10 7.96 -41.06
CA THR A 6 -33.69 8.21 -41.34
C THR A 6 -32.93 8.36 -40.03
N SER A 7 -32.05 7.40 -39.74
CA SER A 7 -31.03 7.49 -38.69
C SER A 7 -29.85 8.31 -39.19
N THR A 8 -29.65 9.50 -38.65
CA THR A 8 -28.39 10.25 -38.79
C THR A 8 -27.42 9.82 -37.70
N SER A 9 -26.33 9.18 -38.13
CA SER A 9 -25.14 8.87 -37.37
C SER A 9 -24.41 10.13 -36.93
N THR A 10 -24.26 10.34 -35.62
CA THR A 10 -23.28 11.27 -35.05
C THR A 10 -22.17 10.47 -34.38
N THR A 11 -21.07 10.36 -35.12
CA THR A 11 -19.68 10.16 -34.70
C THR A 11 -19.43 10.01 -33.20
N GLU A 12 -19.09 8.77 -32.82
CA GLU A 12 -18.31 8.47 -31.62
C GLU A 12 -16.97 9.22 -31.70
N ARG A 13 -16.75 10.07 -30.70
CA ARG A 13 -15.48 10.76 -30.50
C ARG A 13 -14.68 9.88 -29.55
N GLU A 14 -13.65 9.24 -30.08
CA GLU A 14 -12.63 8.50 -29.34
C GLU A 14 -12.11 9.35 -28.16
N TYR A 15 -12.39 8.88 -26.94
CA TYR A 15 -11.80 9.42 -25.72
C TYR A 15 -10.43 8.77 -25.53
N MET A 16 -9.49 9.10 -26.42
CA MET A 16 -8.06 8.84 -26.21
C MET A 16 -7.58 9.75 -25.08
N GLY A 17 -7.41 9.19 -23.89
CA GLY A 17 -6.72 9.84 -22.78
C GLY A 17 -5.25 10.05 -23.11
N GLN A 18 -4.93 11.13 -23.82
CA GLN A 18 -3.57 11.63 -23.93
C GLN A 18 -3.08 12.06 -22.54
N ARG A 19 -2.29 11.19 -21.88
CA ARG A 19 -1.32 11.65 -20.89
C ARG A 19 -0.27 12.46 -21.64
N GLN A 20 -0.51 13.77 -21.77
CA GLN A 20 0.54 14.69 -22.14
C GLN A 20 1.58 14.68 -21.03
N SER A 21 2.73 14.08 -21.32
CA SER A 21 3.95 14.27 -20.55
C SER A 21 4.37 15.72 -20.72
N THR A 22 3.83 16.60 -19.88
CA THR A 22 4.41 17.93 -19.67
C THR A 22 5.77 17.73 -19.01
N THR A 23 6.83 17.70 -19.82
CA THR A 23 8.16 18.10 -19.36
C THR A 23 8.05 19.55 -18.94
N MET A 24 7.90 19.77 -17.64
CA MET A 24 8.08 21.07 -17.01
C MET A 24 9.52 21.52 -17.28
N PRO A 25 9.76 22.80 -17.59
CA PRO A 25 11.12 23.33 -17.59
C PRO A 25 11.72 23.10 -16.20
N GLU A 26 12.96 22.62 -16.14
CA GLU A 26 13.79 22.65 -14.94
C GLU A 26 13.97 24.11 -14.53
N SER A 27 13.03 24.65 -13.77
CA SER A 27 13.27 25.81 -12.93
C SER A 27 14.15 25.33 -11.79
N SER A 28 15.42 25.74 -11.82
CA SER A 28 16.39 25.58 -10.77
C SER A 28 16.06 26.44 -9.54
N GLU A 29 14.80 26.43 -9.10
CA GLU A 29 14.42 26.90 -7.79
C GLU A 29 14.81 25.80 -6.82
N GLN A 30 15.95 25.98 -6.17
CA GLN A 30 16.26 25.22 -4.98
C GLN A 30 15.03 25.32 -4.07
N PRO A 31 14.48 24.20 -3.57
CA PRO A 31 13.41 24.28 -2.60
C PRO A 31 13.94 25.16 -1.47
N GLU A 32 13.25 26.27 -1.19
CA GLU A 32 13.43 26.98 0.06
C GLU A 32 13.30 25.91 1.13
N THR A 33 14.45 25.53 1.68
CA THR A 33 14.50 24.69 2.85
C THR A 33 13.73 25.51 3.88
N PHE A 34 12.48 25.14 4.11
CA PHE A 34 11.86 25.37 5.41
C PHE A 34 12.80 24.68 6.38
N GLY A 35 13.79 25.45 6.84
CA GLY A 35 14.51 25.17 8.05
C GLY A 35 13.42 25.14 9.10
N ALA A 36 12.86 23.96 9.33
CA ALA A 36 12.47 23.61 10.66
C ALA A 36 13.74 23.87 11.48
N GLU A 37 13.81 25.04 12.10
CA GLU A 37 14.65 25.26 13.24
C GLU A 37 14.29 24.10 14.15
N MET A 38 15.12 23.04 14.11
CA MET A 38 15.16 22.07 15.16
C MET A 38 15.47 22.90 16.37
N THR A 39 14.42 23.17 17.16
CA THR A 39 14.54 23.87 18.41
C THR A 39 15.71 23.21 19.14
N PRO A 40 16.76 23.98 19.49
CA PRO A 40 17.94 23.43 20.15
C PRO A 40 17.46 22.57 21.29
N GLY A 41 17.94 21.32 21.29
CA GLY A 41 17.31 20.20 21.99
C GLY A 41 16.70 20.61 23.31
N HIS A 42 15.47 20.18 23.53
CA HIS A 42 15.03 19.94 24.90
C HIS A 42 16.08 19.03 25.53
N GLU A 43 17.06 19.66 26.21
CA GLU A 43 17.90 18.99 27.17
C GLU A 43 16.93 18.29 28.08
N VAL A 44 16.85 16.97 27.92
CA VAL A 44 16.12 16.12 28.84
C VAL A 44 16.82 16.34 30.15
N THR A 45 16.24 17.24 30.95
CA THR A 45 16.73 17.50 32.30
C THR A 45 16.95 16.14 32.94
N GLU A 46 18.19 15.82 33.29
CA GLU A 46 18.61 14.48 33.73
C GLU A 46 17.76 13.96 34.92
N ASN A 47 17.05 14.86 35.59
CA ASN A 47 16.19 14.64 36.75
C ASN A 47 14.87 13.89 36.53
N ARG A 48 14.56 13.35 35.33
CA ARG A 48 13.29 12.62 35.09
C ARG A 48 13.41 11.23 34.49
N ARG A 49 14.55 10.55 34.66
CA ARG A 49 14.68 9.13 34.29
C ARG A 49 14.03 8.23 35.36
N ASP A 50 12.73 7.96 35.21
CA ASP A 50 12.02 7.02 36.08
C ASP A 50 12.46 5.57 35.75
N PRO A 51 13.15 4.87 36.67
CA PRO A 51 13.61 3.50 36.44
C PRO A 51 12.46 2.51 36.20
N ASN A 52 11.23 2.85 36.63
CA ASN A 52 10.06 2.02 36.38
C ASN A 52 9.69 1.98 34.89
N ILE A 53 10.01 3.01 34.11
CA ILE A 53 9.76 3.03 32.66
C ILE A 53 10.60 1.94 31.98
N ILE A 54 11.90 1.87 32.31
CA ILE A 54 12.80 0.86 31.74
C ILE A 54 12.40 -0.54 32.17
N LYS A 55 12.10 -0.73 33.46
CA LYS A 55 11.61 -2.02 33.96
C LYS A 55 10.34 -2.45 33.24
N SER A 56 9.38 -1.54 33.04
CA SER A 56 8.15 -1.83 32.30
C SER A 56 8.43 -2.22 30.85
N TRP A 57 9.35 -1.55 30.16
CA TRP A 57 9.71 -1.92 28.79
C TRP A 57 10.41 -3.27 28.70
N LEU A 58 11.32 -3.59 29.61
CA LEU A 58 11.96 -4.91 29.68
C LEU A 58 10.90 -6.01 29.85
N ASP A 59 9.97 -5.82 30.79
CA ASP A 59 8.88 -6.77 31.04
C ASP A 59 7.97 -6.91 29.80
N LYS A 60 7.59 -5.81 29.15
CA LYS A 60 6.73 -5.84 27.94
C LYS A 60 7.41 -6.51 26.76
N LEU A 61 8.68 -6.19 26.49
CA LEU A 61 9.43 -6.78 25.37
C LEU A 61 9.55 -8.30 25.52
N ILE A 62 9.66 -8.81 26.75
CA ILE A 62 9.68 -10.25 27.02
C ILE A 62 8.26 -10.85 26.99
N ASN A 63 7.27 -10.22 27.63
CA ASN A 63 6.00 -10.89 27.90
C ASN A 63 4.93 -10.64 26.85
N ASP A 64 4.93 -9.45 26.25
CA ASP A 64 3.86 -8.95 25.38
C ASP A 64 4.31 -8.86 23.92
N TYR A 65 5.59 -8.53 23.69
CA TYR A 65 6.16 -8.33 22.35
C TYR A 65 7.15 -9.40 21.91
N SER A 66 7.29 -10.49 22.67
CA SER A 66 8.12 -11.62 22.27
C SER A 66 7.30 -12.67 21.52
N PHE A 67 7.92 -13.24 20.49
CA PHE A 67 7.44 -14.45 19.84
C PHE A 67 7.74 -15.63 20.77
N LYS A 68 6.81 -15.94 21.70
CA LYS A 68 6.98 -17.05 22.64
C LYS A 68 7.31 -18.34 21.89
N ASN A 69 8.29 -19.08 22.40
CA ASN A 69 8.91 -20.26 21.77
C ASN A 69 7.86 -21.21 21.16
N GLY A 70 7.80 -21.27 19.83
CA GLY A 70 6.97 -22.24 19.11
C GLY A 70 6.28 -21.73 17.85
N ILE A 71 6.21 -20.41 17.63
CA ILE A 71 5.36 -19.88 16.54
C ILE A 71 6.01 -19.98 15.13
N MET A 72 7.25 -20.46 15.05
CA MET A 72 8.00 -20.48 13.79
C MET A 72 8.21 -21.91 13.26
N ASN A 73 7.30 -22.84 13.56
CA ASN A 73 7.19 -24.09 12.78
C ASN A 73 6.51 -23.78 11.44
N HIS A 74 7.10 -22.84 10.70
CA HIS A 74 6.66 -22.51 9.36
C HIS A 74 6.90 -23.75 8.48
N PRO A 75 5.94 -24.18 7.65
CA PRO A 75 6.06 -25.39 6.84
C PRO A 75 7.19 -25.28 5.81
N HIS A 76 7.60 -24.05 5.47
CA HIS A 76 8.76 -23.78 4.63
C HIS A 76 9.99 -23.41 5.47
N PRO A 77 11.21 -23.79 5.03
CA PRO A 77 12.44 -23.36 5.67
C PRO A 77 12.47 -21.83 5.85
N ALA A 78 13.00 -21.35 6.97
CA ALA A 78 13.13 -19.92 7.28
C ALA A 78 13.76 -19.08 6.15
N GLU A 79 14.67 -19.69 5.39
CA GLU A 79 15.41 -19.06 4.29
C GLU A 79 14.53 -18.81 3.06
N GLU A 80 13.35 -19.41 3.02
CA GLU A 80 12.53 -19.52 1.83
C GLU A 80 11.38 -18.51 1.73
N CYS A 81 10.90 -17.98 2.87
CA CYS A 81 9.81 -17.01 2.91
C CYS A 81 10.35 -15.60 3.24
N GLU A 82 10.06 -14.61 2.41
CA GLU A 82 10.48 -13.22 2.64
C GLU A 82 9.83 -12.61 3.87
N PHE A 83 8.56 -12.91 4.10
CA PHE A 83 7.84 -12.43 5.27
C PHE A 83 8.36 -13.07 6.55
N TYR A 84 8.74 -14.35 6.51
CA TYR A 84 9.43 -15.01 7.61
C TYR A 84 10.78 -14.34 7.92
N ARG A 85 11.58 -14.02 6.90
CA ARG A 85 12.85 -13.30 7.07
C ARG A 85 12.62 -11.90 7.68
N ALA A 86 11.59 -11.19 7.22
CA ALA A 86 11.19 -9.90 7.78
C ALA A 86 10.77 -10.03 9.26
N THR A 87 9.89 -10.98 9.60
CA THR A 87 9.49 -11.29 10.97
C THR A 87 10.69 -11.65 11.86
N SER A 88 11.65 -12.42 11.33
CA SER A 88 12.89 -12.75 12.05
C SER A 88 13.72 -11.50 12.34
N LYS A 89 13.86 -10.58 11.38
CA LYS A 89 14.53 -9.29 11.62
C LYS A 89 13.82 -8.44 12.68
N VAL A 90 12.49 -8.49 12.77
CA VAL A 90 11.74 -7.83 13.86
C VAL A 90 12.05 -8.47 15.22
N LYS A 91 12.08 -9.81 15.27
CA LYS A 91 12.46 -10.54 16.48
C LYS A 91 13.87 -10.16 16.94
N ASP A 92 14.83 -10.16 16.03
CA ASP A 92 16.23 -9.83 16.33
C ASP A 92 16.38 -8.38 16.79
N PHE A 93 15.66 -7.44 16.15
CA PHE A 93 15.58 -6.05 16.60
C PHE A 93 15.04 -5.94 18.03
N SER A 94 13.96 -6.66 18.34
CA SER A 94 13.32 -6.64 19.68
C SER A 94 14.24 -7.21 20.76
N LEU A 95 14.96 -8.29 20.45
CA LEU A 95 15.95 -8.90 21.36
C LEU A 95 17.17 -8.00 21.58
N ALA A 96 17.67 -7.38 20.52
CA ALA A 96 18.77 -6.43 20.61
C ALA A 96 18.37 -5.22 21.47
N LEU A 97 17.17 -4.67 21.23
CA LEU A 97 16.61 -3.58 22.02
C LEU A 97 16.49 -3.94 23.50
N HIS A 98 15.93 -5.12 23.82
CA HIS A 98 15.84 -5.61 25.18
C HIS A 98 17.23 -5.69 25.84
N ALA A 99 18.21 -6.28 25.16
CA ALA A 99 19.56 -6.42 25.69
C ALA A 99 20.25 -5.07 25.92
N SER A 100 20.08 -4.11 25.00
CA SER A 100 20.61 -2.75 25.12
C SER A 100 19.94 -1.96 26.25
N LEU A 101 18.62 -2.11 26.45
CA LEU A 101 17.91 -1.54 27.60
C LEU A 101 18.43 -2.11 28.92
N ALA A 102 18.62 -3.43 28.99
CA ALA A 102 19.12 -4.10 30.20
C ALA A 102 20.56 -3.66 30.57
N ARG A 103 21.38 -3.33 29.57
CA ARG A 103 22.73 -2.76 29.77
C ARG A 103 22.73 -1.26 30.04
N GLY A 104 21.58 -0.58 29.93
CA GLY A 104 21.49 0.87 30.09
C GLY A 104 22.19 1.66 28.97
N GLU A 105 22.17 1.14 27.74
CA GLU A 105 22.82 1.82 26.62
C GLU A 105 22.09 3.13 26.26
N PRO A 106 22.81 4.25 26.06
CA PRO A 106 22.20 5.57 25.92
C PRO A 106 21.10 5.67 24.85
N HIS A 107 21.32 5.08 23.67
CA HIS A 107 20.37 5.14 22.56
C HIS A 107 19.06 4.40 22.85
N ALA A 108 19.13 3.25 23.55
CA ALA A 108 17.95 2.48 23.93
C ALA A 108 17.16 3.18 25.05
N LEU A 109 17.86 3.78 26.02
CA LEU A 109 17.24 4.61 27.06
C LEU A 109 16.54 5.82 26.44
N THR A 110 17.20 6.53 25.52
CA THR A 110 16.59 7.65 24.77
C THR A 110 15.32 7.18 24.06
N ALA A 111 15.37 6.07 23.32
CA ALA A 111 14.18 5.54 22.65
C ALA A 111 13.03 5.21 23.62
N ALA A 112 13.32 4.70 24.81
CA ALA A 112 12.31 4.39 25.83
C ALA A 112 11.69 5.64 26.47
N TYR A 113 12.49 6.69 26.71
CA TYR A 113 12.03 7.93 27.35
C TYR A 113 11.38 8.92 26.37
N HIS A 114 11.72 8.86 25.08
CA HIS A 114 11.19 9.74 24.04
C HIS A 114 10.04 9.10 23.24
N ASP A 115 9.29 8.18 23.85
CA ASP A 115 8.12 7.53 23.27
C ASP A 115 8.35 6.77 21.94
N VAL A 116 9.59 6.60 21.47
CA VAL A 116 9.91 5.83 20.25
C VAL A 116 9.40 4.40 20.38
N LEU A 117 9.61 3.79 21.54
CA LEU A 117 9.13 2.43 21.79
C LEU A 117 7.60 2.36 21.90
N LYS A 118 7.00 3.38 22.52
CA LYS A 118 5.53 3.50 22.58
C LYS A 118 4.94 3.55 21.18
N HIS A 119 5.56 4.34 20.31
CA HIS A 119 5.18 4.47 18.92
C HIS A 119 5.26 3.14 18.16
N LEU A 120 6.32 2.35 18.35
CA LEU A 120 6.53 1.08 17.64
C LEU A 120 5.65 -0.08 18.14
N TYR A 121 5.43 -0.16 19.45
CA TYR A 121 4.89 -1.38 20.08
C TYR A 121 3.48 -1.24 20.66
N GLN A 122 2.99 -0.02 20.95
CA GLN A 122 1.67 0.14 21.57
C GLN A 122 0.50 0.12 20.57
N GLN A 123 0.75 -0.28 19.32
CA GLN A 123 -0.24 -0.27 18.25
C GLN A 123 -0.33 -1.60 17.50
N GLU A 124 -1.54 -1.94 17.06
CA GLU A 124 -2.07 -2.91 16.06
C GLU A 124 -1.38 -4.26 15.76
N ALA A 125 -0.08 -4.40 15.94
CA ALA A 125 0.66 -5.59 15.57
C ALA A 125 0.41 -6.75 16.56
N PRO A 126 0.03 -7.94 16.09
CA PRO A 126 -0.33 -9.08 16.93
C PRO A 126 0.90 -9.86 17.41
N PHE A 127 1.83 -9.24 18.14
CA PHE A 127 3.10 -9.88 18.57
C PHE A 127 2.96 -11.20 19.34
N HIS A 128 1.81 -11.42 19.99
CA HIS A 128 1.50 -12.65 20.73
C HIS A 128 1.10 -13.83 19.81
N ASP A 129 0.75 -13.53 18.55
CA ASP A 129 0.39 -14.48 17.52
C ASP A 129 1.38 -14.32 16.37
N GLY A 130 2.45 -15.10 16.38
CA GLY A 130 3.48 -15.02 15.35
C GLY A 130 2.99 -15.36 13.94
N TRP A 131 1.91 -16.14 13.77
CA TRP A 131 1.28 -16.32 12.45
C TRP A 131 0.51 -15.05 12.06
N GLY A 132 -0.32 -14.52 12.96
CA GLY A 132 -0.95 -13.22 12.75
C GLY A 132 0.05 -12.09 12.48
N PHE A 133 1.22 -12.12 13.11
CA PHE A 133 2.28 -11.12 12.90
C PHE A 133 2.98 -11.33 11.56
N HIS A 134 3.23 -12.58 11.19
CA HIS A 134 3.74 -12.93 9.86
C HIS A 134 2.83 -12.39 8.76
N ASP A 135 1.51 -12.64 8.87
CA ASP A 135 0.52 -12.15 7.90
C ASP A 135 0.40 -10.63 7.92
N TRP A 136 0.49 -10.02 9.10
CA TRP A 136 0.49 -8.56 9.25
C TRP A 136 1.70 -7.91 8.58
N ILE A 137 2.91 -8.48 8.73
CA ILE A 137 4.13 -8.03 8.03
C ILE A 137 4.00 -8.26 6.53
N GLY A 138 3.51 -9.44 6.12
CA GLY A 138 3.25 -9.75 4.71
C GLY A 138 2.35 -8.69 4.09
N THR A 139 1.20 -8.43 4.69
CA THR A 139 0.26 -7.38 4.24
C THR A 139 0.94 -6.01 4.20
N ALA A 140 1.71 -5.63 5.22
CA ALA A 140 2.43 -4.36 5.23
C ALA A 140 3.44 -4.23 4.09
N MET A 141 4.17 -5.31 3.76
CA MET A 141 5.12 -5.35 2.66
C MET A 141 4.43 -5.25 1.30
N MET A 142 3.26 -5.87 1.17
CA MET A 142 2.47 -5.94 -0.06
C MET A 142 1.64 -4.67 -0.30
N LEU A 143 1.31 -3.88 0.73
CA LEU A 143 0.58 -2.63 0.61
C LEU A 143 1.41 -1.50 0.02
N HIS A 144 0.76 -0.65 -0.79
CA HIS A 144 1.36 0.58 -1.33
C HIS A 144 1.85 1.46 -0.18
N PRO A 145 3.01 2.14 -0.27
CA PRO A 145 3.51 3.01 0.80
C PRO A 145 2.44 4.00 1.27
N GLN A 146 1.72 4.65 0.37
CA GLN A 146 0.63 5.59 0.69
C GLN A 146 -0.64 4.95 1.30
N ARG A 147 -0.72 3.62 1.37
CA ARG A 147 -1.78 2.87 2.07
C ARG A 147 -1.30 2.30 3.41
N ARG A 148 -0.02 2.45 3.73
CA ARG A 148 0.52 1.98 5.02
C ARG A 148 0.19 2.99 6.09
N THR A 149 -0.13 2.47 7.27
CA THR A 149 -0.03 3.29 8.47
C THR A 149 1.44 3.63 8.68
N ALA A 150 1.70 4.77 9.31
CA ALA A 150 3.07 5.18 9.53
C ALA A 150 3.81 4.27 10.55
N LEU A 151 3.08 3.48 11.34
CA LEU A 151 3.60 2.34 12.10
C LEU A 151 4.10 1.21 11.19
N ARG A 152 3.26 0.73 10.26
CA ARG A 152 3.63 -0.31 9.29
C ARG A 152 4.88 0.10 8.54
N ASN A 153 4.95 1.36 8.11
CA ASN A 153 6.14 1.87 7.41
C ASN A 153 7.41 1.81 8.27
N SER A 154 7.35 2.14 9.56
CA SER A 154 8.48 2.00 10.49
C SER A 154 8.94 0.55 10.62
N TRP A 155 8.02 -0.40 10.73
CA TRP A 155 8.35 -1.82 10.77
C TRP A 155 8.96 -2.31 9.45
N ILE A 156 8.43 -1.88 8.31
CA ILE A 156 9.04 -2.18 7.01
C ILE A 156 10.49 -1.67 6.94
N TYR A 157 10.75 -0.44 7.40
CA TYR A 157 12.13 0.07 7.51
C TYR A 157 13.03 -0.85 8.35
N ILE A 158 12.58 -1.26 9.54
CA ILE A 158 13.35 -2.17 10.42
C ILE A 158 13.69 -3.49 9.71
N THR A 159 12.75 -4.04 8.94
CA THR A 159 12.92 -5.30 8.21
C THR A 159 13.81 -5.18 6.97
N GLN A 160 13.81 -4.03 6.30
CA GLN A 160 14.57 -3.85 5.06
C GLN A 160 15.98 -3.29 5.31
N SER A 161 16.18 -2.60 6.43
CA SER A 161 17.46 -2.03 6.80
C SER A 161 18.42 -3.07 7.38
N ASP A 162 19.68 -2.99 6.94
CA ASP A 162 20.81 -3.71 7.53
C ASP A 162 21.60 -2.84 8.54
N ASP A 163 21.06 -1.67 8.89
CA ASP A 163 21.64 -0.78 9.90
C ASP A 163 21.64 -1.45 11.29
N ASP A 164 22.55 -0.99 12.14
CA ASP A 164 22.60 -1.40 13.54
C ASP A 164 21.40 -0.85 14.35
N LEU A 165 21.25 -1.35 15.59
CA LEU A 165 20.14 -0.97 16.47
C LEU A 165 20.08 0.54 16.73
N LYS A 166 21.24 1.19 16.96
CA LYS A 166 21.31 2.62 17.28
C LYS A 166 20.81 3.42 16.08
N THR A 167 21.35 3.16 14.89
CA THR A 167 20.93 3.86 13.67
C THR A 167 19.45 3.63 13.38
N LYS A 168 18.94 2.40 13.55
CA LYS A 168 17.50 2.12 13.39
C LYS A 168 16.66 2.98 14.33
N LEU A 169 16.98 3.03 15.62
CA LEU A 169 16.24 3.81 16.60
C LEU A 169 16.29 5.32 16.30
N GLU A 170 17.44 5.83 15.89
CA GLU A 170 17.62 7.25 15.52
C GLU A 170 16.84 7.63 14.26
N GLN A 171 16.61 6.69 13.34
CA GLN A 171 15.93 6.92 12.06
C GLN A 171 14.42 6.68 12.09
N ILE A 172 13.88 5.98 13.08
CA ILE A 172 12.44 5.64 13.14
C ILE A 172 11.55 6.89 13.14
N ILE A 173 11.80 7.85 14.03
CA ILE A 173 10.96 9.06 14.11
C ILE A 173 11.11 9.95 12.87
N PRO A 174 12.33 10.30 12.40
CA PRO A 174 12.48 11.10 11.19
C PRO A 174 11.82 10.46 9.96
N ARG A 175 11.96 9.14 9.79
CA ARG A 175 11.32 8.41 8.68
C ARG A 175 9.81 8.35 8.83
N HIS A 176 9.31 8.18 10.05
CA HIS A 176 7.88 8.20 10.33
C HIS A 176 7.26 9.55 9.96
N GLU A 177 7.86 10.66 10.40
CA GLU A 177 7.38 12.01 10.07
C GLU A 177 7.50 12.32 8.59
N ALA A 178 8.62 11.93 7.94
CA ALA A 178 8.79 12.09 6.51
C ALA A 178 7.70 11.33 5.73
N HIS A 179 7.41 10.11 6.17
CA HIS A 179 6.35 9.32 5.58
C HIS A 179 4.97 9.93 5.80
N LEU A 180 4.65 10.45 7.00
CA LEU A 180 3.40 11.16 7.24
C LEU A 180 3.26 12.39 6.36
N ARG A 181 4.33 13.19 6.19
CA ARG A 181 4.30 14.35 5.27
C ARG A 181 3.98 13.93 3.84
N GLU A 182 4.57 12.84 3.35
CA GLU A 182 4.28 12.30 2.03
C GLU A 182 2.85 11.76 1.94
N LEU A 183 2.42 10.99 2.94
CA LEU A 183 1.10 10.38 3.02
C LEU A 183 -0.03 11.41 2.98
N LEU A 184 0.17 12.51 3.70
CA LEU A 184 -0.78 13.60 3.89
C LEU A 184 -0.65 14.71 2.85
N ASP A 185 0.26 14.57 1.89
CA ASP A 185 0.32 15.46 0.73
C ASP A 185 -1.00 15.37 -0.05
N VAL A 186 -1.59 16.52 -0.35
CA VAL A 186 -2.91 16.60 -1.00
C VAL A 186 -2.93 15.85 -2.33
N LYS A 187 -1.85 15.85 -3.11
CA LYS A 187 -1.81 15.15 -4.39
C LYS A 187 -1.86 13.63 -4.20
N ASN A 188 -1.26 13.13 -3.13
CA ASN A 188 -1.26 11.71 -2.78
C ASN A 188 -2.60 11.29 -2.16
N LEU A 189 -3.23 12.15 -1.36
CA LEU A 189 -4.54 11.89 -0.78
C LEU A 189 -5.64 11.76 -1.83
N LEU A 190 -5.59 12.57 -2.89
CA LEU A 190 -6.58 12.54 -3.97
C LEU A 190 -6.46 11.33 -4.90
N GLN A 191 -5.42 10.51 -4.72
CA GLN A 191 -5.20 9.30 -5.48
C GLN A 191 -5.54 8.09 -4.64
N ASP A 192 -6.11 7.07 -5.29
CA ASP A 192 -6.21 5.72 -4.76
C ASP A 192 -5.07 4.91 -5.35
N PRO A 193 -4.07 4.53 -4.54
CA PRO A 193 -2.97 3.72 -5.04
C PRO A 193 -3.47 2.35 -5.49
N ASP A 194 -2.85 1.83 -6.56
CA ASP A 194 -3.10 0.47 -7.05
C ASP A 194 -2.69 -0.55 -5.96
N GLU A 195 -3.55 -1.52 -5.67
CA GLU A 195 -3.22 -2.64 -4.78
C GLU A 195 -2.04 -3.46 -5.33
N LEU A 196 -1.85 -3.44 -6.65
CA LEU A 196 -0.87 -4.23 -7.39
C LEU A 196 0.48 -3.51 -7.56
N TRP A 197 0.69 -2.38 -6.88
CA TRP A 197 1.89 -1.55 -7.01
C TRP A 197 3.21 -2.30 -6.73
N MET A 198 3.16 -3.37 -5.95
CA MET A 198 4.34 -4.18 -5.60
C MET A 198 4.97 -4.84 -6.84
N PHE A 199 4.21 -4.97 -7.93
CA PHE A 199 4.69 -5.45 -9.21
C PHE A 199 5.42 -4.35 -9.99
N ASP A 200 5.00 -3.10 -9.78
CA ASP A 200 5.61 -1.94 -10.43
C ASP A 200 6.87 -1.44 -9.68
N SER A 201 6.98 -1.75 -8.38
CA SER A 201 8.05 -1.25 -7.51
C SER A 201 9.34 -2.07 -7.48
N GLY A 202 9.50 -3.07 -8.38
CA GLY A 202 10.82 -3.63 -8.70
C GLY A 202 11.01 -5.14 -8.64
N ASN A 203 9.95 -5.91 -8.33
CA ASN A 203 10.00 -7.38 -8.41
C ASN A 203 9.98 -7.86 -9.87
N LEU A 204 9.21 -7.19 -10.72
CA LEU A 204 9.36 -7.31 -12.17
C LEU A 204 10.44 -6.33 -12.61
N LYS A 205 11.55 -6.87 -13.10
CA LYS A 205 12.67 -6.05 -13.54
C LYS A 205 12.51 -5.76 -15.02
N HIS A 206 12.65 -4.50 -15.40
CA HIS A 206 12.93 -4.18 -16.79
C HIS A 206 14.19 -4.95 -17.21
N VAL A 207 14.10 -5.68 -18.32
CA VAL A 207 15.29 -6.26 -18.92
C VAL A 207 16.28 -5.13 -19.21
N ARG A 208 17.55 -5.34 -18.87
CA ARG A 208 18.63 -4.39 -19.16
C ARG A 208 19.42 -4.86 -20.37
N VAL A 209 20.04 -3.92 -21.07
CA VAL A 209 20.86 -4.19 -22.27
C VAL A 209 22.03 -5.15 -21.96
N HIS A 210 22.42 -5.28 -20.70
CA HIS A 210 23.50 -6.16 -20.25
C HIS A 210 23.01 -7.47 -19.62
N ASP A 211 21.69 -7.71 -19.54
CA ASP A 211 21.18 -8.94 -18.96
C ASP A 211 21.51 -10.14 -19.87
N ALA A 212 21.97 -11.24 -19.26
CA ALA A 212 22.37 -12.45 -19.99
C ALA A 212 21.21 -13.07 -20.79
N LYS A 213 19.97 -12.86 -20.35
CA LYS A 213 18.74 -13.38 -20.97
C LYS A 213 17.98 -12.33 -21.78
N LYS A 214 18.59 -11.20 -22.17
CA LYS A 214 17.85 -10.17 -22.90
C LYS A 214 17.27 -10.69 -24.23
N PRO A 215 16.05 -10.25 -24.62
CA PRO A 215 15.53 -10.52 -25.96
C PRO A 215 16.45 -9.91 -27.02
N LYS A 216 16.62 -10.63 -28.13
CA LYS A 216 17.26 -10.15 -29.36
C LYS A 216 16.26 -9.35 -30.19
N LEU A 217 16.78 -8.59 -31.15
CA LEU A 217 15.93 -7.91 -32.12
C LEU A 217 15.14 -8.95 -32.93
N GLY A 218 13.82 -8.79 -33.01
CA GLY A 218 12.91 -9.75 -33.63
C GLY A 218 12.41 -10.86 -32.70
N ASP A 219 12.87 -10.94 -31.45
CA ASP A 219 12.24 -11.82 -30.46
C ASP A 219 10.82 -11.30 -30.12
N VAL A 220 9.89 -12.23 -29.95
CA VAL A 220 8.47 -11.95 -29.69
C VAL A 220 8.06 -12.38 -28.29
N CYS A 221 7.01 -11.75 -27.78
CA CYS A 221 6.39 -12.12 -26.51
C CYS A 221 5.61 -13.42 -26.60
N ASP A 222 5.83 -14.35 -25.68
CA ASP A 222 5.12 -15.64 -25.65
C ASP A 222 3.60 -15.50 -25.46
N ILE A 223 3.11 -14.37 -24.94
CA ILE A 223 1.67 -14.12 -24.76
C ILE A 223 1.03 -13.52 -26.02
N CYS A 224 1.44 -12.31 -26.42
CA CYS A 224 0.80 -11.60 -27.53
C CYS A 224 1.41 -11.90 -28.90
N GLN A 225 2.55 -12.60 -28.96
CA GLN A 225 3.30 -12.89 -30.19
C GLN A 225 3.79 -11.65 -30.95
N GLU A 226 3.75 -10.48 -30.31
CA GLU A 226 4.31 -9.24 -30.87
C GLU A 226 5.78 -9.08 -30.48
N GLU A 227 6.56 -8.42 -31.36
CA GLU A 227 7.96 -8.10 -31.11
C GLU A 227 8.12 -7.21 -29.88
N TYR A 228 9.16 -7.49 -29.09
CA TYR A 228 9.50 -6.59 -27.98
C TYR A 228 9.93 -5.22 -28.48
N SER A 229 9.58 -4.19 -27.71
CA SER A 229 10.08 -2.83 -27.94
C SER A 229 11.61 -2.82 -28.01
N SER A 230 12.16 -1.96 -28.87
CA SER A 230 13.61 -1.87 -29.04
C SER A 230 14.33 -1.43 -27.74
N PRO A 231 15.54 -1.92 -27.43
CA PRO A 231 16.25 -1.59 -26.18
C PRO A 231 16.38 -0.10 -25.85
N TRP A 232 16.46 0.76 -26.87
CA TRP A 232 16.55 2.22 -26.72
C TRP A 232 15.26 2.83 -26.13
N THR A 233 14.13 2.13 -26.25
CA THR A 233 12.79 2.58 -25.85
C THR A 233 12.30 1.97 -24.55
N TRP A 234 13.08 1.08 -23.90
CA TRP A 234 12.68 0.44 -22.65
C TRP A 234 12.43 1.41 -21.50
N LYS A 235 12.99 2.62 -21.58
CA LYS A 235 12.75 3.72 -20.62
C LYS A 235 11.45 4.49 -20.86
N LEU A 236 10.78 4.29 -21.99
CA LEU A 236 9.61 5.07 -22.41
C LEU A 236 8.26 4.48 -21.95
N ASN A 237 8.28 3.44 -21.09
CA ASN A 237 7.09 2.79 -20.55
C ASN A 237 6.08 2.35 -21.65
N LEU A 238 6.59 1.85 -22.77
CA LEU A 238 5.77 1.37 -23.89
C LEU A 238 5.12 0.01 -23.55
N PRO A 239 3.98 -0.35 -24.20
CA PRO A 239 3.28 -1.61 -23.92
C PRO A 239 4.16 -2.86 -24.06
N HIS A 240 5.00 -2.91 -25.11
CA HIS A 240 5.84 -4.07 -25.43
C HIS A 240 7.25 -4.02 -24.81
N VAL A 241 7.45 -3.22 -23.76
CA VAL A 241 8.71 -3.25 -23.00
C VAL A 241 8.86 -4.62 -22.33
N PRO A 242 9.99 -5.32 -22.51
CA PRO A 242 10.21 -6.63 -21.92
C PRO A 242 10.46 -6.54 -20.41
N MET A 243 9.75 -7.37 -19.67
CA MET A 243 9.82 -7.52 -18.22
C MET A 243 10.32 -8.91 -17.87
N LEU A 244 11.40 -8.99 -17.09
CA LEU A 244 11.97 -10.23 -16.59
C LEU A 244 11.29 -10.64 -15.29
N CYS A 245 10.64 -11.80 -15.30
CA CYS A 245 10.07 -12.42 -14.11
C CYS A 245 11.16 -13.06 -13.25
N PRO A 246 10.97 -13.23 -11.92
CA PRO A 246 11.94 -13.92 -11.06
C PRO A 246 12.27 -15.35 -11.48
N CYS A 247 11.34 -16.04 -12.16
CA CYS A 247 11.56 -17.37 -12.72
C CYS A 247 12.45 -17.38 -13.98
N GLY A 248 12.76 -16.20 -14.55
CA GLY A 248 13.61 -16.03 -15.72
C GLY A 248 12.89 -15.98 -17.07
N HIS A 249 11.55 -16.06 -17.10
CA HIS A 249 10.74 -15.82 -18.30
C HIS A 249 10.56 -14.32 -18.55
N ILE A 250 10.33 -13.94 -19.81
CA ILE A 250 10.23 -12.55 -20.24
C ILE A 250 8.90 -12.35 -20.96
N PHE A 251 8.21 -11.26 -20.65
CA PHE A 251 6.92 -10.91 -21.28
C PHE A 251 6.83 -9.41 -21.50
N CYS A 252 5.93 -8.97 -22.37
CA CYS A 252 5.59 -7.56 -22.48
C CYS A 252 4.99 -7.06 -21.17
N LYS A 253 5.27 -5.79 -20.83
CA LYS A 253 4.68 -5.10 -19.68
C LYS A 253 3.15 -5.15 -19.72
N SER A 254 2.54 -4.80 -20.84
CA SER A 254 1.08 -4.83 -21.00
C SER A 254 0.50 -6.23 -20.85
N CYS A 255 1.16 -7.26 -21.38
CA CYS A 255 0.71 -8.64 -21.22
C CYS A 255 0.75 -9.10 -19.77
N LEU A 256 1.77 -8.70 -18.99
CA LEU A 256 1.79 -9.00 -17.56
C LEU A 256 0.75 -8.20 -16.80
N GLU A 257 0.49 -6.94 -17.17
CA GLU A 257 -0.58 -6.13 -16.58
C GLU A 257 -1.95 -6.78 -16.80
N VAL A 258 -2.26 -7.20 -18.03
CA VAL A 258 -3.52 -7.91 -18.36
C VAL A 258 -3.59 -9.25 -17.64
N TRP A 259 -2.51 -10.05 -17.68
CA TRP A 259 -2.46 -11.33 -16.98
C TRP A 259 -2.72 -11.16 -15.48
N ARG A 260 -2.13 -10.12 -14.88
CA ARG A 260 -2.31 -9.75 -13.48
C ARG A 260 -3.75 -9.36 -13.19
N THR A 261 -4.43 -8.66 -14.10
CA THR A 261 -5.80 -8.23 -13.89
C THR A 261 -6.83 -9.32 -14.12
N GLU A 262 -6.55 -10.26 -15.02
CA GLU A 262 -7.53 -11.28 -15.46
C GLU A 262 -7.33 -12.65 -14.80
N SER A 263 -6.19 -12.92 -14.15
CA SER A 263 -5.95 -14.22 -13.50
C SER A 263 -6.89 -14.41 -12.30
N PRO A 264 -7.81 -15.40 -12.33
CA PRO A 264 -8.70 -15.67 -11.21
C PRO A 264 -7.94 -16.40 -10.09
N GLY A 265 -8.06 -15.89 -8.85
CA GLY A 265 -8.00 -16.65 -7.60
C GLY A 265 -6.67 -17.23 -7.10
N ASP A 266 -5.71 -17.60 -7.96
CA ASP A 266 -4.63 -18.52 -7.54
C ASP A 266 -3.24 -17.87 -7.36
N GLY A 267 -3.21 -16.54 -7.30
CA GLY A 267 -2.00 -15.74 -7.06
C GLY A 267 -1.25 -15.33 -8.32
N TYR A 268 -0.29 -14.43 -8.14
CA TYR A 268 0.48 -13.83 -9.24
C TYR A 268 1.53 -14.81 -9.72
N THR A 269 1.16 -15.62 -10.71
CA THR A 269 2.02 -16.67 -11.23
C THR A 269 2.49 -16.36 -12.64
N CYS A 270 3.68 -16.83 -12.98
CA CYS A 270 4.23 -16.70 -14.32
C CYS A 270 3.33 -17.44 -15.33
N PRO A 271 2.91 -16.80 -16.43
CA PRO A 271 2.06 -17.42 -17.45
C PRO A 271 2.61 -18.75 -17.98
N MET A 272 3.94 -18.87 -18.10
CA MET A 272 4.62 -20.03 -18.68
C MET A 272 4.86 -21.17 -17.70
N CYS A 273 5.34 -20.87 -16.49
CA CYS A 273 5.79 -21.91 -15.55
C CYS A 273 5.06 -21.93 -14.20
N ARG A 274 4.05 -21.05 -14.03
CA ARG A 274 3.22 -20.91 -12.83
C ARG A 274 3.98 -20.61 -11.52
N LYS A 275 5.28 -20.34 -11.60
CA LYS A 275 6.06 -19.84 -10.46
C LYS A 275 5.62 -18.43 -10.08
N CYS A 276 5.60 -18.13 -8.79
CA CYS A 276 5.24 -16.83 -8.25
C CYS A 276 6.06 -15.69 -8.88
N LEU A 277 5.39 -14.61 -9.28
CA LEU A 277 5.98 -13.41 -9.86
C LEU A 277 6.66 -12.50 -8.84
N VAL A 278 6.50 -12.80 -7.55
CA VAL A 278 7.17 -12.08 -6.45
C VAL A 278 8.48 -12.78 -6.08
N CYS A 279 8.42 -14.06 -5.69
CA CYS A 279 9.60 -14.78 -5.19
C CYS A 279 10.19 -15.82 -6.16
N GLY A 280 9.56 -16.09 -7.30
CA GLY A 280 10.05 -17.05 -8.31
C GLY A 280 9.88 -18.53 -7.96
N LYS A 281 9.13 -18.87 -6.90
CA LYS A 281 8.92 -20.26 -6.44
C LYS A 281 7.67 -20.89 -7.00
N ALA A 282 7.69 -22.21 -7.20
CA ALA A 282 6.49 -22.98 -7.53
C ALA A 282 5.57 -23.06 -6.30
N ASP A 283 4.26 -23.11 -6.52
CA ASP A 283 3.22 -23.34 -5.48
C ASP A 283 3.32 -22.41 -4.26
N CYS A 284 3.75 -21.16 -4.47
CA CYS A 284 3.90 -20.18 -3.39
C CYS A 284 2.53 -19.75 -2.87
N ARG A 285 2.23 -20.08 -1.61
CA ARG A 285 1.02 -19.64 -0.90
C ARG A 285 1.17 -18.30 -0.20
N GLU A 286 2.42 -17.89 0.06
CA GLU A 286 2.72 -16.67 0.80
C GLU A 286 2.34 -15.39 0.02
N HIS A 287 2.54 -15.38 -1.30
CA HIS A 287 2.25 -14.21 -2.14
C HIS A 287 0.88 -14.29 -2.82
N GLN A 288 -0.08 -14.94 -2.17
CA GLN A 288 -1.47 -14.93 -2.59
C GLN A 288 -2.11 -13.65 -2.05
N VAL A 289 -2.58 -12.78 -2.96
CA VAL A 289 -3.52 -11.74 -2.58
C VAL A 289 -4.90 -12.39 -2.64
N THR A 290 -5.35 -12.89 -1.49
CA THR A 290 -6.65 -13.55 -1.35
C THR A 290 -7.79 -12.54 -1.46
N ASP A 291 -7.55 -11.30 -1.04
CA ASP A 291 -8.54 -10.23 -0.97
C ASP A 291 -8.23 -9.18 -2.04
N ARG A 292 -8.34 -9.60 -3.30
CA ARG A 292 -8.09 -8.72 -4.44
C ARG A 292 -9.28 -7.79 -4.67
N GLU A 293 -8.99 -6.53 -4.89
CA GLU A 293 -9.95 -5.56 -5.39
C GLU A 293 -10.31 -5.93 -6.84
N GLU A 294 -11.53 -6.45 -7.03
CA GLU A 294 -12.02 -6.85 -8.35
C GLU A 294 -12.01 -5.68 -9.34
N LEU A 295 -12.26 -4.46 -8.86
CA LEU A 295 -12.12 -3.21 -9.61
C LEU A 295 -11.43 -2.14 -8.77
N PRO A 296 -10.76 -1.16 -9.41
CA PRO A 296 -10.27 0.03 -8.71
C PRO A 296 -11.41 0.72 -7.94
N PRO A 297 -11.15 1.19 -6.70
CA PRO A 297 -12.19 1.85 -5.92
C PRO A 297 -12.64 3.14 -6.61
N MET A 298 -13.94 3.44 -6.51
CA MET A 298 -14.44 4.73 -6.98
C MET A 298 -13.71 5.88 -6.26
N PRO A 299 -13.16 6.88 -6.97
CA PRO A 299 -12.33 7.90 -6.33
C PRO A 299 -13.09 8.65 -5.24
N LEU A 300 -12.51 8.74 -4.04
CA LEU A 300 -13.16 9.41 -2.90
C LEU A 300 -13.64 10.84 -3.22
N PRO A 301 -12.92 11.68 -4.00
CA PRO A 301 -13.43 13.00 -4.39
C PRO A 301 -14.76 12.96 -5.16
N GLN A 302 -15.00 11.93 -5.97
CA GLN A 302 -16.26 11.80 -6.72
C GLN A 302 -17.43 11.50 -5.79
N ILE A 303 -17.20 10.71 -4.74
CA ILE A 303 -18.22 10.35 -3.76
C ILE A 303 -18.53 11.55 -2.86
N LEU A 304 -17.49 12.18 -2.30
CA LEU A 304 -17.65 13.37 -1.47
C LEU A 304 -18.33 14.51 -2.25
N GLY A 305 -18.05 14.63 -3.55
CA GLY A 305 -18.73 15.59 -4.43
C GLY A 305 -20.24 15.41 -4.53
N LYS A 306 -20.73 14.18 -4.36
CA LYS A 306 -22.16 13.86 -4.36
C LYS A 306 -22.79 14.02 -2.98
N ILE A 307 -22.08 13.66 -1.91
CA ILE A 307 -22.57 13.71 -0.53
C ILE A 307 -22.52 15.14 0.03
N LYS A 308 -21.35 15.78 -0.06
CA LYS A 308 -21.08 17.11 0.53
C LYS A 308 -21.26 18.27 -0.47
N GLY A 309 -21.53 17.95 -1.73
CA GLY A 309 -21.62 18.93 -2.82
C GLY A 309 -20.28 19.27 -3.46
N LYS A 310 -20.29 20.23 -4.40
CA LYS A 310 -19.11 20.56 -5.20
C LYS A 310 -18.00 21.18 -4.35
N THR A 311 -16.80 20.61 -4.47
CA THR A 311 -15.55 21.17 -3.96
C THR A 311 -15.20 22.49 -4.66
N THR A 312 -14.57 23.41 -3.94
CA THR A 312 -13.92 24.58 -4.54
C THR A 312 -12.46 24.22 -4.88
N ARG A 313 -11.86 24.89 -5.87
CA ARG A 313 -10.43 24.69 -6.20
C ARG A 313 -9.50 24.86 -5.00
N ASN A 314 -9.92 25.62 -3.99
CA ASN A 314 -9.15 25.90 -2.78
C ASN A 314 -9.41 24.88 -1.65
N ASN A 315 -10.32 23.92 -1.85
CA ASN A 315 -10.67 22.91 -0.86
C ASN A 315 -10.90 21.55 -1.53
N PRO A 316 -9.81 20.89 -2.00
CA PRO A 316 -9.90 19.59 -2.65
C PRO A 316 -10.28 18.45 -1.68
N LEU A 317 -10.17 18.68 -0.36
CA LEU A 317 -10.47 17.70 0.69
C LEU A 317 -11.87 17.88 1.31
N PHE A 318 -12.74 18.69 0.71
CA PHE A 318 -14.14 18.86 1.15
C PHE A 318 -14.28 19.30 2.62
N GLY A 319 -13.34 20.11 3.10
CA GLY A 319 -13.28 20.61 4.47
C GLY A 319 -12.73 19.62 5.49
N LEU A 320 -12.33 18.42 5.05
CA LEU A 320 -11.68 17.43 5.90
C LEU A 320 -10.20 17.78 6.10
N ARG A 321 -9.69 17.48 7.30
CA ARG A 321 -8.25 17.47 7.55
C ARG A 321 -7.57 16.35 6.73
N PRO A 322 -6.30 16.49 6.33
CA PRO A 322 -5.55 15.46 5.62
C PRO A 322 -5.64 14.06 6.26
N GLU A 323 -5.51 13.97 7.58
CA GLU A 323 -5.55 12.72 8.35
C GLU A 323 -6.94 12.10 8.36
N THR A 324 -7.97 12.93 8.56
CA THR A 324 -9.38 12.52 8.49
C THR A 324 -9.70 12.00 7.09
N TYR A 325 -9.22 12.69 6.05
CA TYR A 325 -9.40 12.30 4.65
C TYR A 325 -8.73 10.97 4.34
N TRP A 326 -7.46 10.80 4.76
CA TRP A 326 -6.71 9.55 4.56
C TRP A 326 -7.42 8.37 5.23
N ASN A 327 -7.81 8.54 6.50
CA ASN A 327 -8.53 7.51 7.24
C ASN A 327 -9.85 7.17 6.53
N LEU A 328 -10.65 8.17 6.16
CA LEU A 328 -11.90 7.96 5.42
C LEU A 328 -11.64 7.20 4.11
N ARG A 329 -10.58 7.53 3.37
CA ARG A 329 -10.20 6.86 2.11
C ARG A 329 -9.94 5.37 2.33
N GLU A 330 -9.14 5.02 3.34
CA GLU A 330 -8.80 3.61 3.59
C GLU A 330 -9.97 2.84 4.19
N VAL A 331 -10.71 3.37 5.17
CA VAL A 331 -11.83 2.62 5.79
C VAL A 331 -13.01 2.42 4.86
N THR A 332 -13.19 3.30 3.88
CA THR A 332 -14.28 3.18 2.89
C THR A 332 -13.86 2.45 1.63
N ARG A 333 -12.60 2.02 1.50
CA ARG A 333 -12.08 1.50 0.24
C ARG A 333 -12.91 0.34 -0.31
N ASP A 334 -13.24 -0.65 0.52
CA ASP A 334 -14.02 -1.82 0.10
C ASP A 334 -15.44 -1.43 -0.34
N LEU A 335 -16.07 -0.49 0.36
CA LEU A 335 -17.37 0.06 -0.06
C LEU A 335 -17.27 0.73 -1.43
N ARG A 336 -16.17 1.46 -1.70
CA ARG A 336 -15.92 2.14 -2.97
C ARG A 336 -15.60 1.17 -4.11
N VAL A 337 -14.96 0.04 -3.81
CA VAL A 337 -14.80 -1.09 -4.76
C VAL A 337 -16.18 -1.69 -5.07
N GLY A 338 -16.99 -2.00 -4.06
CA GLY A 338 -18.36 -2.50 -4.25
C GLY A 338 -19.25 -1.57 -5.09
N LEU A 339 -19.17 -0.26 -4.86
CA LEU A 339 -19.88 0.73 -5.68
C LEU A 339 -19.37 0.77 -7.13
N ALA A 340 -18.07 0.56 -7.36
CA ALA A 340 -17.51 0.48 -8.70
C ALA A 340 -18.00 -0.77 -9.44
N LEU A 341 -17.98 -1.93 -8.76
CA LEU A 341 -18.49 -3.21 -9.29
C LEU A 341 -19.95 -3.13 -9.67
N LEU A 342 -20.83 -2.69 -8.75
CA LEU A 342 -22.26 -2.58 -9.01
C LEU A 342 -22.55 -1.61 -10.18
N LYS A 343 -21.76 -0.54 -10.31
CA LYS A 343 -21.88 0.40 -11.43
C LYS A 343 -21.45 -0.20 -12.76
N ASP A 344 -20.45 -1.07 -12.75
CA ASP A 344 -20.00 -1.78 -13.94
C ASP A 344 -21.03 -2.83 -14.38
N GLU A 345 -21.52 -3.64 -13.44
CA GLU A 345 -22.59 -4.63 -13.67
C GLU A 345 -23.87 -4.01 -14.24
N MET A 346 -24.30 -2.86 -13.70
CA MET A 346 -25.47 -2.13 -14.22
C MET A 346 -25.30 -1.58 -15.65
N ARG A 347 -24.08 -1.56 -16.21
CA ARG A 347 -23.82 -1.11 -17.59
C ARG A 347 -23.83 -2.25 -18.60
N ARG A 348 -23.86 -3.51 -18.16
CA ARG A 348 -23.86 -4.66 -19.05
C ARG A 348 -25.14 -4.66 -19.89
N GLU A 349 -25.00 -4.88 -21.19
CA GLU A 349 -26.11 -4.81 -22.15
C GLU A 349 -27.16 -5.91 -21.93
N GLU A 350 -26.77 -7.02 -21.31
CA GLU A 350 -27.58 -8.24 -21.15
C GLU A 350 -28.14 -8.42 -19.73
N ILE A 351 -28.36 -7.34 -18.98
CA ILE A 351 -28.92 -7.43 -17.63
C ILE A 351 -30.46 -7.50 -17.66
N SER A 352 -31.06 -8.44 -16.93
CA SER A 352 -32.52 -8.48 -16.79
C SER A 352 -33.04 -7.34 -15.91
N GLU A 353 -34.32 -6.95 -16.07
CA GLU A 353 -34.92 -5.91 -15.22
C GLU A 353 -34.90 -6.26 -13.73
N ALA A 354 -35.01 -7.55 -13.39
CA ALA A 354 -34.97 -8.05 -12.02
C ALA A 354 -33.57 -7.88 -11.41
N GLU A 355 -32.52 -8.35 -12.10
CA GLU A 355 -31.12 -8.19 -11.67
C GLU A 355 -30.74 -6.71 -11.55
N LEU A 356 -31.19 -5.88 -12.51
CA LEU A 356 -30.97 -4.43 -12.44
C LEU A 356 -31.63 -3.81 -11.20
N GLY A 357 -32.80 -4.30 -10.79
CA GLY A 357 -33.46 -3.91 -9.55
C GLY A 357 -32.63 -4.28 -8.32
N GLU A 358 -32.10 -5.51 -8.27
CA GLU A 358 -31.24 -5.99 -7.17
C GLU A 358 -29.94 -5.19 -7.07
N PHE A 359 -29.23 -4.96 -8.17
CA PHE A 359 -28.01 -4.16 -8.15
C PHE A 359 -28.24 -2.70 -7.74
N LYS A 360 -29.37 -2.10 -8.14
CA LYS A 360 -29.75 -0.76 -7.66
C LYS A 360 -29.98 -0.74 -6.15
N ASN A 361 -30.62 -1.77 -5.60
CA ASN A 361 -30.84 -1.90 -4.16
C ASN A 361 -29.51 -2.05 -3.41
N HIS A 362 -28.61 -2.92 -3.87
CA HIS A 362 -27.28 -3.07 -3.29
C HIS A 362 -26.46 -1.78 -3.41
N TYR A 363 -26.51 -1.11 -4.55
CA TYR A 363 -25.82 0.16 -4.77
C TYR A 363 -26.32 1.20 -3.75
N HIS A 364 -27.64 1.26 -3.52
CA HIS A 364 -28.23 2.15 -2.53
C HIS A 364 -27.77 1.83 -1.10
N MET A 365 -27.70 0.55 -0.73
CA MET A 365 -27.20 0.13 0.60
C MET A 365 -25.73 0.53 0.81
N HIS A 366 -24.85 0.20 -0.15
CA HIS A 366 -23.44 0.63 -0.10
C HIS A 366 -23.32 2.15 -0.04
N TRP A 367 -24.18 2.87 -0.76
CA TRP A 367 -24.20 4.33 -0.74
C TRP A 367 -24.61 4.89 0.62
N GLN A 368 -25.63 4.32 1.28
CA GLN A 368 -26.03 4.72 2.63
C GLN A 368 -24.91 4.46 3.66
N ASP A 369 -24.18 3.35 3.53
CA ASP A 369 -23.04 3.06 4.41
C ASP A 369 -21.87 4.01 4.17
N MET A 370 -21.65 4.44 2.92
CA MET A 370 -20.73 5.54 2.61
C MET A 370 -21.15 6.86 3.26
N GLU A 371 -22.43 7.22 3.21
CA GLU A 371 -22.96 8.44 3.87
C GLU A 371 -22.74 8.39 5.38
N LYS A 372 -23.07 7.26 6.03
CA LYS A 372 -22.81 7.07 7.46
C LYS A 372 -21.33 7.20 7.81
N ALA A 373 -20.44 6.64 6.99
CA ALA A 373 -19.01 6.76 7.19
C ALA A 373 -18.56 8.23 7.10
N VAL A 374 -19.00 8.97 6.08
CA VAL A 374 -18.69 10.40 5.93
C VAL A 374 -19.19 11.20 7.15
N ASP A 375 -20.44 10.98 7.56
CA ASP A 375 -21.03 11.66 8.72
C ASP A 375 -20.28 11.37 10.01
N CYS A 376 -19.84 10.13 10.23
CA CYS A 376 -19.01 9.78 11.37
C CYS A 376 -17.70 10.57 11.39
N TYR A 377 -17.03 10.73 10.25
CA TYR A 377 -15.73 11.42 10.17
C TYR A 377 -15.85 12.94 10.18
N ASP A 378 -16.96 13.52 9.73
CA ASP A 378 -17.24 14.96 9.82
C ASP A 378 -17.46 15.42 11.26
N ASN A 379 -17.98 14.53 12.12
CA ASN A 379 -18.29 14.83 13.51
C ASN A 379 -17.20 14.38 14.50
N LEU A 380 -16.06 13.87 14.03
CA LEU A 380 -14.96 13.48 14.91
C LEU A 380 -14.39 14.72 15.63
N PRO A 381 -14.33 14.73 16.97
CA PRO A 381 -13.76 15.83 17.71
C PRO A 381 -12.30 16.09 17.28
N LEU A 382 -11.91 17.37 17.24
CA LEU A 382 -10.60 17.80 16.74
C LEU A 382 -9.42 17.21 17.54
N ASP A 383 -9.65 16.84 18.81
CA ASP A 383 -8.66 16.36 19.77
C ASP A 383 -8.43 14.84 19.75
N VAL A 384 -9.19 14.07 18.96
CA VAL A 384 -9.03 12.62 18.86
C VAL A 384 -7.93 12.25 17.84
N GLU A 385 -6.74 12.82 17.98
CA GLU A 385 -5.54 12.41 17.21
C GLU A 385 -5.13 10.95 17.50
N THR A 386 -5.61 10.37 18.60
CA THR A 386 -5.25 9.00 19.04
C THR A 386 -6.20 7.90 18.54
N ALA A 387 -7.30 8.22 17.85
CA ALA A 387 -8.21 7.21 17.29
C ALA A 387 -7.85 6.80 15.85
N MET A 388 -6.61 7.07 15.41
CA MET A 388 -6.12 6.52 14.15
C MET A 388 -6.15 4.99 14.24
N VAL A 389 -6.97 4.40 13.37
CA VAL A 389 -7.01 2.99 13.02
C VAL A 389 -7.47 2.06 14.16
N ARG A 390 -8.79 2.00 14.38
CA ARG A 390 -9.40 0.71 14.69
C ARG A 390 -9.95 0.16 13.37
N PRO A 391 -9.57 -1.05 12.94
CA PRO A 391 -10.13 -1.64 11.73
C PRO A 391 -11.65 -1.74 11.86
N TRP A 392 -12.39 -1.01 11.02
CA TRP A 392 -13.85 -1.19 10.86
C TRP A 392 -14.18 -2.58 10.29
N SER A 393 -13.20 -3.24 9.67
CA SER A 393 -13.32 -4.52 8.96
C SER A 393 -13.66 -5.75 9.82
N ARG A 394 -13.88 -5.61 11.15
CA ARG A 394 -14.32 -6.73 12.01
C ARG A 394 -15.72 -6.61 12.59
N ARG A 395 -16.52 -5.60 12.22
CA ARG A 395 -17.87 -5.41 12.79
C ARG A 395 -19.04 -5.55 11.82
N ILE A 396 -18.79 -5.84 10.54
CA ILE A 396 -19.84 -6.08 9.55
C ILE A 396 -19.53 -7.41 8.85
N ILE A 397 -19.88 -8.51 9.51
CA ILE A 397 -20.27 -9.79 8.90
C ILE A 397 -21.53 -10.23 9.64
#